data_AF-A0A2V9PP30-F1
#
_entry.id   AF-A0A2V9PP30-F1
#
_cell.length_a   1.000
_cell.length_b   1.000
_cell.length_c   1.000
_cell.angle_alpha   90.00
_cell.angle_beta   90.00
_cell.angle_gamma   90.00
#
_symmetry.space_group_name_H-M   'P 1'
#
loop_
_entity.id
_entity.type
_entity.pdbx_description
1 polymer ?
#
loop_
_entity_poly.entity_id
_entity_poly.type
_entity_poly.pdbx_seq_one_letter_code
_entity_poly.pdbx_strand_id
1 'polypeptide(L)'
;TLNPAIPRFAGMRPYDHIPFQWSVHVQREPGAEPEHYEFLAADRSDPSREFIASLCDVLGERGSIVVYNQHFEQARVVELATWLPEFAERIKNIQSRLWDLLPVVRNCVYHPAFAGSYSLKYVLPALVPEMSYEGMAVANGQAAGLAWEALVRGSLDQVERENTRRALLDYCGQDTLALVRLVEKLRLMSLSL
;
A
#
# COMPACT_ATOMS: atom_id res chain seq x y z
N THR A 1 -4.53 6.47 -0.77
CA THR A 1 -5.30 7.48 -0.01
C THR A 1 -5.56 8.71 -0.85
N LEU A 2 -6.62 9.47 -0.57
CA LEU A 2 -6.88 10.81 -1.13
C LEU A 2 -6.95 11.83 0.03
N ASN A 3 -6.41 13.04 -0.13
CA ASN A 3 -6.45 14.09 0.90
C ASN A 3 -7.04 15.40 0.33
N PRO A 4 -8.38 15.49 0.19
CA PRO A 4 -9.02 16.61 -0.49
C PRO A 4 -9.01 17.89 0.36
N ALA A 5 -8.91 19.05 -0.30
CA ALA A 5 -9.01 20.35 0.38
C ALA A 5 -10.41 20.62 0.94
N ILE A 6 -11.45 20.08 0.28
CA ILE A 6 -12.84 20.15 0.76
C ILE A 6 -13.18 18.80 1.41
N PRO A 7 -13.53 18.76 2.70
CA PRO A 7 -13.97 17.53 3.39
C PRO A 7 -15.10 16.82 2.65
N ARG A 8 -15.00 15.50 2.49
CA ARG A 8 -16.03 14.68 1.81
C ARG A 8 -17.04 14.06 2.77
N PHE A 9 -16.62 13.73 3.98
CA PHE A 9 -17.45 13.06 4.97
C PHE A 9 -17.58 13.93 6.23
N ALA A 10 -18.69 13.75 6.96
CA ALA A 10 -18.94 14.48 8.19
C ALA A 10 -17.85 14.18 9.22
N GLY A 11 -17.37 15.23 9.90
CA GLY A 11 -16.28 15.12 10.89
C GLY A 11 -14.88 15.33 10.31
N MET A 12 -14.67 15.17 9.00
CA MET A 12 -13.36 15.40 8.38
C MET A 12 -12.98 16.89 8.32
N ARG A 13 -11.67 17.15 8.37
CA ARG A 13 -11.03 18.45 8.17
C ARG A 13 -10.37 18.53 6.79
N PRO A 14 -10.11 19.75 6.28
CA PRO A 14 -9.33 19.93 5.06
C PRO A 14 -8.01 19.15 5.12
N TYR A 15 -7.72 18.41 4.05
CA TYR A 15 -6.53 17.58 3.89
C TYR A 15 -6.43 16.34 4.79
N ASP A 16 -7.49 15.98 5.51
CA ASP A 16 -7.57 14.66 6.14
C ASP A 16 -7.49 13.56 5.06
N HIS A 17 -6.78 12.48 5.39
CA HIS A 17 -6.60 11.36 4.47
C HIS A 17 -7.81 10.42 4.47
N ILE A 18 -8.30 10.11 3.28
CA ILE A 18 -9.31 9.08 3.02
C ILE A 18 -8.59 7.82 2.52
N PRO A 19 -8.51 6.76 3.34
CA PRO A 19 -7.99 5.47 2.92
C PRO A 19 -9.07 4.71 2.15
N PHE A 20 -8.81 4.47 0.87
CA PHE A 20 -9.79 3.88 -0.05
C PHE A 20 -9.37 2.53 -0.63
N GLN A 21 -8.11 2.13 -0.42
CA GLN A 21 -7.54 0.92 -1.02
C GLN A 21 -6.34 0.42 -0.23
N TRP A 22 -6.25 -0.88 -0.09
CA TRP A 22 -5.06 -1.59 0.41
C TRP A 22 -4.85 -2.88 -0.39
N SER A 23 -3.62 -3.37 -0.37
CA SER A 23 -3.24 -4.72 -0.80
C SER A 23 -2.36 -5.37 0.26
N VAL A 24 -2.40 -6.70 0.37
CA VAL A 24 -1.54 -7.47 1.27
C VAL A 24 -1.17 -8.77 0.57
N HIS A 25 0.14 -9.04 0.49
CA HIS A 25 0.67 -10.34 0.11
C HIS A 25 1.08 -11.11 1.37
N VAL A 26 0.40 -12.22 1.65
CA VAL A 26 0.62 -13.04 2.85
C VAL A 26 1.48 -14.26 2.48
N GLN A 27 2.72 -14.29 2.96
CA GLN A 27 3.57 -15.48 2.90
C GLN A 27 3.45 -16.26 4.22
N ARG A 28 2.78 -17.42 4.20
CA ARG A 28 2.56 -18.24 5.40
C ARG A 28 3.81 -18.97 5.89
N GLU A 29 4.66 -19.39 4.96
CA GLU A 29 5.89 -20.13 5.23
C GLU A 29 7.03 -19.55 4.39
N PRO A 30 8.29 -19.55 4.88
CA PRO A 30 9.42 -19.08 4.10
C PRO A 30 9.54 -19.79 2.75
N GLY A 31 9.50 -19.02 1.65
CA GLY A 31 9.62 -19.54 0.29
C GLY A 31 8.32 -20.07 -0.32
N ALA A 32 7.19 -20.06 0.42
CA ALA A 32 5.88 -20.31 -0.16
C ALA A 32 5.43 -19.12 -1.02
N GLU A 33 4.68 -19.38 -2.09
CA GLU A 33 4.07 -18.33 -2.91
C GLU A 33 3.09 -17.51 -2.05
N PRO A 34 3.15 -16.18 -2.07
CA PRO A 34 2.24 -15.35 -1.28
C PRO A 34 0.79 -15.42 -1.78
N GLU A 35 -0.14 -15.42 -0.84
CA GLU A 35 -1.56 -15.21 -1.12
C GLU A 35 -1.84 -13.70 -1.22
N HIS A 36 -2.50 -13.26 -2.29
CA HIS A 36 -2.87 -11.85 -2.49
C HIS A 36 -4.28 -11.56 -1.97
N TYR A 37 -4.39 -10.50 -1.19
CA TYR A 37 -5.64 -9.95 -0.69
C TYR A 37 -5.67 -8.45 -1.00
N GLU A 38 -6.86 -7.92 -1.26
CA GLU A 38 -7.03 -6.51 -1.61
C GLU A 38 -8.40 -5.97 -1.20
N PHE A 39 -8.47 -4.66 -1.09
CA PHE A 39 -9.70 -3.91 -0.89
C PHE A 39 -9.65 -2.66 -1.74
N LEU A 40 -10.79 -2.31 -2.35
CA LEU A 40 -10.96 -1.05 -3.06
C LEU A 40 -12.40 -0.58 -2.90
N ALA A 41 -12.57 0.53 -2.18
CA ALA A 41 -13.83 1.23 -2.10
C ALA A 41 -14.18 1.83 -3.47
N ALA A 42 -15.34 1.48 -4.02
CA ALA A 42 -15.74 1.89 -5.36
C ALA A 42 -17.05 2.68 -5.40
N ASP A 43 -17.63 2.99 -4.24
CA ASP A 43 -18.86 3.78 -4.11
C ASP A 43 -18.61 5.11 -3.39
N ARG A 44 -19.70 5.85 -3.13
CA ARG A 44 -19.68 7.21 -2.54
C ARG A 44 -19.75 7.21 -1.02
N SER A 45 -19.78 6.06 -0.36
CA SER A 45 -19.80 5.96 1.09
C SER A 45 -18.43 6.25 1.70
N ASP A 46 -18.39 6.51 3.01
CA ASP A 46 -17.14 6.65 3.74
C ASP A 46 -16.47 5.26 3.88
N PRO A 47 -15.31 5.04 3.25
CA PRO A 47 -14.68 3.73 3.23
C PRO A 47 -13.98 3.38 4.54
N SER A 48 -13.80 4.34 5.46
CA SER A 48 -12.86 4.23 6.59
C SER A 48 -13.09 2.99 7.45
N ARG A 49 -14.36 2.66 7.73
CA ARG A 49 -14.71 1.53 8.58
C ARG A 49 -14.51 0.18 7.89
N GLU A 50 -14.95 0.06 6.63
CA GLU A 50 -14.79 -1.18 5.86
C GLU A 50 -13.31 -1.43 5.52
N PHE A 51 -12.59 -0.35 5.20
CA PHE A 51 -11.15 -0.37 4.98
C PHE A 51 -10.41 -0.98 6.16
N ILE A 52 -10.62 -0.44 7.38
CA ILE A 52 -9.84 -0.90 8.53
C ILE A 52 -10.28 -2.29 9.01
N ALA A 53 -11.59 -2.59 8.95
CA ALA A 53 -12.11 -3.90 9.32
C ALA A 53 -11.49 -5.00 8.44
N SER A 54 -11.60 -4.84 7.12
CA SER A 54 -11.09 -5.82 6.16
C SER A 54 -9.57 -5.96 6.22
N LEU A 55 -8.83 -4.85 6.40
CA LEU A 55 -7.38 -4.88 6.57
C LEU A 55 -6.98 -5.65 7.83
N CYS A 56 -7.61 -5.36 8.96
CA CYS A 56 -7.29 -6.04 10.21
C CYS A 56 -7.64 -7.54 10.16
N ASP A 57 -8.67 -7.94 9.40
CA ASP A 57 -9.05 -9.35 9.25
C ASP A 57 -7.98 -10.13 8.47
N VAL A 58 -7.43 -9.54 7.41
CA VAL A 58 -6.35 -10.15 6.63
C VAL A 58 -5.02 -10.19 7.39
N LEU A 59 -4.66 -9.10 8.07
CA LEU A 59 -3.39 -9.00 8.81
C LEU A 59 -3.34 -9.89 10.06
N GLY A 60 -4.50 -10.35 10.55
CA GLY A 60 -4.63 -11.16 11.76
C GLY A 60 -3.95 -10.54 12.99
N GLU A 61 -3.44 -11.39 13.88
CA GLU A 61 -2.86 -10.97 15.17
C GLU A 61 -1.35 -11.25 15.29
N ARG A 62 -0.75 -11.95 14.32
CA ARG A 62 0.61 -12.51 14.40
C ARG A 62 1.37 -12.37 13.07
N GLY A 63 2.69 -12.52 13.16
CA GLY A 63 3.61 -12.40 12.02
C GLY A 63 4.05 -10.95 11.79
N SER A 64 5.22 -10.78 11.17
CA SER A 64 5.75 -9.46 10.83
C SER A 64 5.02 -8.87 9.63
N ILE A 65 4.81 -7.56 9.64
CA ILE A 65 4.19 -6.82 8.54
C ILE A 65 5.28 -5.99 7.87
N VAL A 66 5.71 -6.43 6.69
CA VAL A 66 6.72 -5.72 5.90
C VAL A 66 6.07 -4.53 5.22
N VAL A 67 6.63 -3.35 5.43
CA VAL A 67 6.21 -2.10 4.77
C VAL A 67 7.41 -1.38 4.17
N TYR A 68 7.16 -0.38 3.34
CA TYR A 68 8.20 0.46 2.76
C TYR A 68 7.85 1.92 2.99
N ASN A 69 8.57 2.58 3.91
CA ASN A 69 8.22 3.88 4.52
C ASN A 69 7.11 3.77 5.58
N GLN A 70 7.43 3.11 6.69
CA GLN A 70 6.53 2.84 7.82
C GLN A 70 5.85 4.09 8.37
N HIS A 71 6.54 5.24 8.41
CA HIS A 71 6.00 6.47 8.96
C HIS A 71 4.69 6.89 8.29
N PHE A 72 4.60 6.70 6.96
CA PHE A 72 3.40 7.03 6.21
C PHE A 72 2.25 6.06 6.56
N GLU A 73 2.49 4.74 6.44
CA GLU A 73 1.48 3.71 6.72
C GLU A 73 0.97 3.79 8.17
N GLN A 74 1.89 3.94 9.12
CA GLN A 74 1.57 4.07 10.53
C GLN A 74 0.70 5.30 10.80
N ALA A 75 1.03 6.47 10.21
CA ALA A 75 0.23 7.67 10.40
C ALA A 75 -1.22 7.48 9.92
N ARG A 76 -1.41 6.81 8.77
CA ARG A 76 -2.75 6.55 8.22
C ARG A 76 -3.61 5.66 9.10
N VAL A 77 -3.04 4.58 9.61
CA VAL A 77 -3.79 3.67 10.49
C VAL A 77 -4.06 4.31 11.86
N VAL A 78 -3.13 5.11 12.40
CA VAL A 78 -3.35 5.85 13.66
C VAL A 78 -4.45 6.89 13.51
N GLU A 79 -4.47 7.64 12.42
CA GLU A 79 -5.55 8.60 12.15
C GLU A 79 -6.91 7.89 12.16
N LEU A 80 -7.03 6.73 11.53
CA LEU A 80 -8.27 5.93 11.58
C LEU A 80 -8.67 5.54 13.02
N ALA A 81 -7.71 5.19 13.88
CA ALA A 81 -7.99 4.86 15.28
C ALA A 81 -8.62 6.03 16.06
N THR A 82 -8.35 7.28 15.67
CA THR A 82 -8.95 8.46 16.32
C THR A 82 -10.44 8.60 16.03
N TRP A 83 -10.88 8.16 14.84
CA TRP A 83 -12.27 8.24 14.39
C TRP A 83 -13.06 6.95 14.69
N LEU A 84 -12.35 5.82 14.77
CA LEU A 84 -12.92 4.48 14.94
C LEU A 84 -12.27 3.78 16.14
N PRO A 85 -12.57 4.24 17.38
CA PRO A 85 -11.91 3.76 18.59
C PRO A 85 -12.10 2.27 18.84
N GLU A 86 -13.14 1.64 18.26
CA GLU A 86 -13.35 0.19 18.36
C GLU A 86 -12.23 -0.65 17.71
N PHE A 87 -11.42 -0.05 16.83
CA PHE A 87 -10.26 -0.71 16.20
C PHE A 87 -8.93 -0.40 16.90
N ALA A 88 -8.90 0.43 17.94
CA ALA A 88 -7.65 0.96 18.51
C ALA A 88 -6.65 -0.14 18.95
N GLU A 89 -7.12 -1.20 19.62
CA GLU A 89 -6.23 -2.30 20.03
C GLU A 89 -5.73 -3.13 18.84
N ARG A 90 -6.57 -3.36 17.82
CA ARG A 90 -6.15 -4.06 16.58
C ARG A 90 -5.10 -3.24 15.84
N ILE A 91 -5.30 -1.93 15.76
CA ILE A 91 -4.36 -0.98 15.16
C ILE A 91 -3.03 -0.97 15.91
N LYS A 92 -3.07 -0.91 17.25
CA LYS A 92 -1.87 -0.98 18.09
C LYS A 92 -1.10 -2.29 17.89
N ASN A 93 -1.81 -3.42 17.75
CA ASN A 93 -1.18 -4.69 17.40
C ASN A 93 -0.48 -4.62 16.03
N ILE A 94 -1.13 -4.08 15.00
CA ILE A 94 -0.54 -3.87 13.68
C ILE A 94 0.74 -3.04 13.79
N GLN A 95 0.68 -1.90 14.49
CA GLN A 95 1.84 -1.02 14.68
C GLN A 95 3.04 -1.74 15.30
N SER A 96 2.80 -2.59 16.30
CA SER A 96 3.87 -3.35 16.97
C SER A 96 4.55 -4.39 16.08
N ARG A 97 3.92 -4.75 14.95
CA ARG A 97 4.39 -5.78 14.00
C ARG A 97 4.97 -5.19 12.72
N LEU A 98 4.91 -3.87 12.54
CA LEU A 98 5.48 -3.20 11.37
C LEU A 98 7.00 -3.36 11.35
N TRP A 99 7.52 -3.72 10.18
CA TRP A 99 8.94 -3.82 9.90
C TRP A 99 9.25 -3.10 8.59
N ASP A 100 9.95 -1.97 8.68
CA ASP A 100 10.24 -1.13 7.52
C ASP A 100 11.45 -1.67 6.74
N LEU A 101 11.23 -1.98 5.46
CA LEU A 101 12.27 -2.43 4.54
C LEU A 101 13.15 -1.26 4.06
N LEU A 102 12.64 -0.03 4.05
CA LEU A 102 13.36 1.14 3.52
C LEU A 102 14.70 1.40 4.25
N PRO A 103 14.77 1.41 5.61
CA PRO A 103 16.03 1.56 6.33
C PRO A 103 17.05 0.45 6.01
N VAL A 104 16.60 -0.78 5.82
CA VAL A 104 17.47 -1.92 5.48
C VAL A 104 18.13 -1.68 4.12
N VAL A 105 17.34 -1.35 3.10
CA VAL A 105 17.88 -1.01 1.78
C VAL A 105 18.83 0.18 1.88
N ARG A 106 18.41 1.27 2.54
CA ARG A 106 19.19 2.51 2.62
C ARG A 106 20.55 2.34 3.29
N ASN A 107 20.63 1.50 4.32
CA ASN A 107 21.85 1.37 5.11
C ASN A 107 22.78 0.26 4.61
N CYS A 108 22.26 -0.73 3.88
CA CYS A 108 23.01 -1.94 3.55
C CYS A 108 23.18 -2.18 2.05
N VAL A 109 22.45 -1.47 1.19
CA VAL A 109 22.42 -1.75 -0.25
C VAL A 109 22.52 -0.47 -1.06
N TYR A 110 23.41 -0.46 -2.05
CA TYR A 110 23.46 0.58 -3.05
C TYR A 110 23.63 0.00 -4.45
N HIS A 111 22.87 0.52 -5.40
CA HIS A 111 23.02 0.22 -6.81
C HIS A 111 23.14 1.54 -7.60
N PRO A 112 23.99 1.65 -8.63
CA PRO A 112 24.15 2.89 -9.40
C PRO A 112 22.83 3.44 -9.96
N ALA A 113 21.92 2.56 -10.37
CA ALA A 113 20.59 2.95 -10.88
C ALA A 113 19.66 3.56 -9.81
N PHE A 114 20.00 3.50 -8.52
CA PHE A 114 19.26 4.24 -7.50
C PHE A 114 19.35 5.75 -7.74
N ALA A 115 20.47 6.23 -8.30
CA ALA A 115 20.70 7.65 -8.59
C ALA A 115 20.42 8.56 -7.36
N GLY A 116 20.78 8.09 -6.16
CA GLY A 116 20.52 8.79 -4.88
C GLY A 116 19.08 8.67 -4.34
N SER A 117 18.16 8.05 -5.08
CA SER A 117 16.78 7.80 -4.68
C SER A 117 16.60 6.39 -4.12
N TYR A 118 15.96 6.31 -2.95
CA TYR A 118 15.55 5.05 -2.31
C TYR A 118 14.04 4.89 -2.32
N SER A 119 13.33 5.43 -3.32
CA SER A 119 11.92 5.10 -3.48
C SER A 119 11.80 3.73 -4.14
N LEU A 120 10.69 3.04 -3.86
CA LEU A 120 10.44 1.70 -4.38
C LEU A 120 10.56 1.63 -5.91
N LYS A 121 10.19 2.70 -6.61
CA LYS A 121 10.29 2.83 -8.08
C LYS A 121 11.70 2.81 -8.65
N TYR A 122 12.68 3.23 -7.87
CA TYR A 122 14.10 3.19 -8.26
C TYR A 122 14.75 1.90 -7.77
N VAL A 123 14.40 1.46 -6.56
CA VAL A 123 14.99 0.28 -5.92
C VAL A 123 14.53 -1.01 -6.59
N LEU A 124 13.24 -1.15 -6.89
CA LEU A 124 12.66 -2.37 -7.46
C LEU A 124 13.32 -2.76 -8.80
N PRO A 125 13.25 -1.95 -9.87
CA PRO A 125 13.83 -2.34 -11.16
C PRO A 125 15.36 -2.45 -11.13
N ALA A 126 16.04 -1.82 -10.17
CA ALA A 126 17.48 -1.92 -10.02
C ALA A 126 17.92 -3.26 -9.40
N LEU A 127 17.13 -3.82 -8.48
CA LEU A 127 17.45 -5.08 -7.80
C LEU A 127 16.74 -6.30 -8.39
N VAL A 128 15.59 -6.08 -9.03
CA VAL A 128 14.70 -7.06 -9.66
C VAL A 128 14.31 -6.53 -11.06
N PRO A 129 15.21 -6.61 -12.06
CA PRO A 129 15.03 -5.99 -13.37
C PRO A 129 13.79 -6.43 -14.16
N GLU A 130 13.25 -7.59 -13.85
CA GLU A 130 12.02 -8.15 -14.40
C GLU A 130 10.74 -7.45 -13.90
N MET A 131 10.84 -6.56 -12.89
CA MET A 131 9.71 -5.82 -12.34
C MET A 131 9.92 -4.31 -12.38
N SER A 132 8.92 -3.60 -12.92
CA SER A 132 8.89 -2.13 -12.92
C SER A 132 7.46 -1.62 -12.84
N TYR A 133 7.31 -0.29 -12.85
CA TYR A 133 6.02 0.40 -12.94
C TYR A 133 5.78 0.99 -14.34
N GLU A 134 6.64 0.69 -15.30
CA GLU A 134 6.55 1.20 -16.66
C GLU A 134 5.32 0.61 -17.37
N GLY A 135 4.59 1.45 -18.11
CA GLY A 135 3.38 1.04 -18.81
C GLY A 135 2.11 0.90 -17.95
N MET A 136 2.19 1.09 -16.63
CA MET A 136 1.00 1.05 -15.77
C MET A 136 0.13 2.30 -15.97
N ALA A 137 -1.18 2.11 -16.11
CA ALA A 137 -2.15 3.21 -16.24
C ALA A 137 -2.20 4.09 -14.98
N VAL A 138 -2.03 3.48 -13.80
CA VAL A 138 -1.78 4.18 -12.54
C VAL A 138 -0.38 3.79 -12.08
N ALA A 139 0.50 4.77 -11.96
CA ALA A 139 1.91 4.52 -11.65
C ALA A 139 2.39 5.28 -10.40
N ASN A 140 1.53 6.03 -9.71
CA ASN A 140 1.91 6.77 -8.51
C ASN A 140 0.69 7.11 -7.63
N GLY A 141 0.95 7.44 -6.36
CA GLY A 141 -0.11 7.73 -5.38
C GLY A 141 -1.01 8.93 -5.73
N GLN A 142 -0.51 9.96 -6.40
CA GLN A 142 -1.34 11.10 -6.83
C GLN A 142 -2.30 10.69 -7.95
N ALA A 143 -1.79 9.97 -8.95
CA ALA A 143 -2.59 9.40 -10.03
C ALA A 143 -3.65 8.43 -9.49
N ALA A 144 -3.29 7.61 -8.51
CA ALA A 144 -4.23 6.71 -7.83
C ALA A 144 -5.36 7.48 -7.13
N GLY A 145 -5.05 8.57 -6.43
CA GLY A 145 -6.04 9.43 -5.79
C GLY A 145 -7.02 10.05 -6.78
N LEU A 146 -6.53 10.56 -7.92
CA LEU A 146 -7.35 11.15 -8.98
C LEU A 146 -8.23 10.09 -9.68
N ALA A 147 -7.65 8.92 -9.98
CA ALA A 147 -8.37 7.79 -10.55
C ALA A 147 -9.51 7.32 -9.64
N TRP A 148 -9.24 7.20 -8.34
CA TRP A 148 -10.28 6.88 -7.35
C TRP A 148 -11.35 7.98 -7.25
N GLU A 149 -10.96 9.25 -7.30
CA GLU A 149 -11.91 10.35 -7.29
C GLU A 149 -12.87 10.29 -8.50
N ALA A 150 -12.36 10.02 -9.70
CA ALA A 150 -13.18 9.83 -10.90
C ALA A 150 -14.13 8.62 -10.76
N LEU A 151 -13.62 7.52 -10.21
CA LEU A 151 -14.39 6.29 -9.95
C LEU A 151 -15.61 6.56 -9.06
N VAL A 152 -15.44 7.32 -7.98
CA VAL A 152 -16.48 7.59 -6.98
C VAL A 152 -17.43 8.72 -7.41
N ARG A 153 -16.95 9.71 -8.16
CA ARG A 153 -17.81 10.78 -8.70
C ARG A 153 -18.81 10.24 -9.73
N GLY A 154 -18.58 9.07 -10.31
CA GLY A 154 -19.50 8.45 -11.26
C GLY A 154 -19.57 9.20 -12.59
N SER A 155 -18.46 9.85 -12.98
CA SER A 155 -18.30 10.53 -14.26
C SER A 155 -17.80 9.61 -15.38
N LEU A 156 -17.56 8.34 -15.06
CA LEU A 156 -17.03 7.32 -15.96
C LEU A 156 -18.15 6.43 -16.48
N ASP A 157 -18.04 6.00 -17.73
CA ASP A 157 -18.88 4.91 -18.24
C ASP A 157 -18.49 3.57 -17.60
N GLN A 158 -19.25 2.51 -17.91
CA GLN A 158 -19.03 1.19 -17.30
C GLN A 158 -17.65 0.60 -17.65
N VAL A 159 -17.15 0.81 -18.86
CA VAL A 159 -15.87 0.27 -19.34
C VAL A 159 -14.72 1.04 -18.70
N GLU A 160 -14.80 2.36 -18.70
CA GLU A 160 -13.84 3.24 -18.03
C GLU A 160 -13.77 2.97 -16.53
N ARG A 161 -14.92 2.74 -15.89
CA ARG A 161 -15.01 2.37 -14.48
C ARG A 161 -14.26 1.08 -14.18
N GLU A 162 -14.48 0.03 -14.98
CA GLU A 162 -13.81 -1.26 -14.78
C GLU A 162 -12.29 -1.17 -15.05
N ASN A 163 -11.90 -0.44 -16.10
CA ASN A 163 -10.49 -0.20 -16.40
C ASN A 163 -9.78 0.58 -15.29
N THR A 164 -10.43 1.61 -14.75
CA THR A 164 -9.91 2.40 -13.63
C THR A 164 -9.79 1.56 -12.37
N ARG A 165 -10.80 0.73 -12.07
CA ARG A 165 -10.78 -0.19 -10.93
C ARG A 165 -9.60 -1.15 -11.03
N ARG A 166 -9.45 -1.82 -12.17
CA ARG A 166 -8.33 -2.74 -12.43
C ARG A 166 -6.97 -2.04 -12.34
N ALA A 167 -6.82 -0.87 -12.95
CA ALA A 167 -5.56 -0.11 -12.88
C ALA A 167 -5.17 0.26 -11.44
N LEU A 168 -6.14 0.62 -10.59
CA LEU A 168 -5.91 0.85 -9.17
C LEU A 168 -5.46 -0.42 -8.46
N LEU A 169 -6.16 -1.54 -8.67
CA LEU A 169 -5.85 -2.83 -8.05
C LEU A 169 -4.45 -3.32 -8.47
N ASP A 170 -4.14 -3.29 -9.77
CA ASP A 170 -2.83 -3.68 -10.32
C ASP A 170 -1.70 -2.86 -9.70
N TYR A 171 -1.86 -1.52 -9.62
CA TYR A 171 -0.88 -0.63 -9.00
C TYR A 171 -0.65 -0.95 -7.52
N CYS A 172 -1.73 -1.11 -6.76
CA CYS A 172 -1.63 -1.39 -5.33
C CYS A 172 -1.07 -2.80 -5.07
N GLY A 173 -1.44 -3.79 -5.87
CA GLY A 173 -0.89 -5.15 -5.80
C GLY A 173 0.61 -5.17 -6.14
N GLN A 174 1.04 -4.43 -7.17
CA GLN A 174 2.45 -4.30 -7.54
C GLN A 174 3.29 -3.73 -6.39
N ASP A 175 2.78 -2.71 -5.67
CA ASP A 175 3.48 -2.11 -4.53
C ASP A 175 3.79 -3.13 -3.42
N THR A 176 2.91 -4.07 -3.12
CA THR A 176 3.17 -5.09 -2.07
C THR A 176 3.90 -6.32 -2.58
N LEU A 177 3.65 -6.75 -3.82
CA LEU A 177 4.41 -7.82 -4.46
C LEU A 177 5.89 -7.44 -4.62
N ALA A 178 6.16 -6.17 -4.93
CA ALA A 178 7.51 -5.63 -4.97
C ALA A 178 8.28 -5.85 -3.66
N LEU A 179 7.61 -5.74 -2.50
CA LEU A 179 8.26 -5.97 -1.20
C LEU A 179 8.64 -7.43 -1.00
N VAL A 180 7.78 -8.37 -1.41
CA VAL A 180 8.08 -9.81 -1.39
C VAL A 180 9.35 -10.10 -2.19
N ARG A 181 9.38 -9.62 -3.44
CA ARG A 181 10.46 -9.88 -4.39
C ARG A 181 11.77 -9.21 -3.97
N LEU A 182 11.69 -8.03 -3.36
CA LEU A 182 12.86 -7.38 -2.77
C LEU A 182 13.40 -8.15 -1.55
N VAL A 183 12.54 -8.61 -0.65
CA VAL A 183 12.98 -9.43 0.50
C VAL A 183 13.63 -10.72 0.04
N GLU A 184 13.07 -11.40 -0.96
CA GLU A 184 13.66 -12.59 -1.59
C GLU A 184 15.04 -12.29 -2.16
N LYS A 185 15.15 -11.21 -2.96
CA LYS A 185 16.42 -10.78 -3.56
C LYS A 185 17.48 -10.49 -2.50
N LEU A 186 17.12 -9.76 -1.45
CA LEU A 186 18.04 -9.38 -0.37
C LEU A 186 18.51 -10.58 0.44
N ARG A 187 17.64 -11.56 0.70
CA ARG A 187 18.03 -12.83 1.34
C ARG A 187 19.06 -13.59 0.50
N LEU A 188 18.84 -13.70 -0.81
CA LEU A 188 19.80 -14.36 -1.71
C LEU A 188 21.17 -13.65 -1.73
N MET A 189 21.17 -12.32 -1.75
CA MET A 189 22.41 -11.54 -1.69
C MET A 189 23.17 -11.76 -0.37
N SER A 190 22.45 -11.87 0.75
CA SER A 190 23.07 -12.10 2.06
C SER A 190 23.73 -13.48 2.22
N LEU A 191 23.24 -14.49 1.49
CA LEU A 191 23.81 -15.85 1.49
C LEU A 191 25.02 -16.00 0.56
N SER A 192 25.26 -15.01 -0.31
CA SER A 192 26.35 -15.02 -1.29
C SER A 192 27.61 -14.28 -0.81
N LEU A 193 27.57 -13.75 0.42
CA LEU A 193 28.66 -13.06 1.11
C LEU A 193 29.29 -13.99 2.15
#